data_AF-A0A1X4JNS5-F1
#
_entry.id   AF-A0A1X4JNS5-F1
#
_cell.length_a   1.000
_cell.length_b   1.000
_cell.length_c   1.000
_cell.angle_alpha   90.00
_cell.angle_beta   90.00
_cell.angle_gamma   90.00
#
_symmetry.space_group_name_H-M   'P 1'
#
loop_
_entity.id
_entity.type
_entity.pdbx_description
1 polymer ?
#
loop_
_entity_poly.entity_id
_entity_poly.type
_entity_poly.pdbx_seq_one_letter_code
_entity_poly.pdbx_strand_id
1 'polypeptide(L)'
;MDYNEQKQAMEHLYYGIDMALKYKGKTYFIEGAQDDSESRLWVDVYASSDDNRPDVINFSGKSKEMVRRSFLHAQIFDGKTFEQVVSDVEWDDEFY
;
A
#
# COMPACT_ATOMS: atom_id res chain seq x y z
N MET A 1 -7.10 12.69 -5.15
CA MET A 1 -5.99 12.13 -5.93
C MET A 1 -6.54 11.55 -7.22
N ASP A 2 -6.12 12.05 -8.38
CA ASP A 2 -6.53 11.48 -9.67
C ASP A 2 -5.76 10.18 -9.99
N TYR A 3 -6.17 9.46 -11.04
CA TYR A 3 -5.53 8.19 -11.44
C TYR A 3 -4.03 8.34 -11.77
N ASN A 4 -3.59 9.49 -12.28
CA ASN A 4 -2.19 9.72 -12.60
C ASN A 4 -1.35 9.93 -11.33
N GLU A 5 -1.89 10.64 -10.34
CA GLU A 5 -1.24 10.83 -9.04
C GLU A 5 -1.10 9.50 -8.28
N GLN A 6 -2.15 8.66 -8.27
CA GLN A 6 -2.10 7.31 -7.69
C GLN A 6 -1.07 6.43 -8.39
N LYS A 7 -1.00 6.51 -9.72
CA LYS A 7 0.00 5.79 -10.50
C LYS A 7 1.42 6.25 -10.15
N GLN A 8 1.66 7.56 -9.99
CA GLN A 8 2.98 8.09 -9.63
C GLN A 8 3.39 7.64 -8.22
N ALA A 9 2.50 7.72 -7.24
CA ALA A 9 2.76 7.23 -5.88
C ALA A 9 3.12 5.73 -5.87
N MET A 10 2.38 4.91 -6.64
CA MET A 10 2.68 3.47 -6.76
C MET A 10 3.97 3.18 -7.52
N GLU A 11 4.41 4.03 -8.45
CA GLU A 11 5.72 3.88 -9.10
C GLU A 11 6.85 4.16 -8.10
N HIS A 12 6.68 5.17 -7.24
CA HIS A 12 7.64 5.55 -6.20
C HIS A 12 7.87 4.44 -5.16
N LEU A 13 6.85 3.64 -4.83
CA LEU A 13 7.00 2.45 -3.98
C LEU A 13 8.13 1.52 -4.42
N TYR A 14 8.25 1.26 -5.73
CA TYR A 14 9.28 0.35 -6.25
C TYR A 14 10.66 1.01 -6.39
N TYR A 15 10.78 2.29 -6.02
CA TYR A 15 12.06 3.00 -5.91
C TYR A 15 12.46 3.21 -4.43
N GLY A 16 11.82 2.50 -3.50
CA GLY A 16 12.13 2.53 -2.07
C GLY A 16 11.53 3.71 -1.32
N ILE A 17 10.45 4.30 -1.84
CA ILE A 17 9.66 5.31 -1.12
C ILE A 17 8.46 4.60 -0.52
N ASP A 18 8.44 4.45 0.80
CA ASP A 18 7.34 3.80 1.48
C ASP A 18 6.15 4.76 1.62
N MET A 19 4.93 4.22 1.67
CA MET A 19 3.74 5.03 1.91
C MET A 19 3.09 4.63 3.23
N ALA A 20 2.71 5.62 4.03
CA ALA A 20 1.98 5.43 5.26
C ALA A 20 0.64 6.16 5.20
N LEU A 21 -0.44 5.45 5.56
CA LEU A 21 -1.79 6.03 5.61
C LEU A 21 -2.60 5.46 6.77
N LYS A 22 -3.55 6.25 7.27
CA LYS A 22 -4.49 5.85 8.32
C LYS A 22 -5.90 5.74 7.76
N TYR A 23 -6.58 4.64 8.07
CA TYR A 23 -7.97 4.40 7.70
C TYR A 23 -8.73 3.71 8.84
N LYS A 24 -9.82 4.33 9.31
CA LYS A 24 -10.69 3.81 10.38
C LYS A 24 -9.91 3.32 11.63
N GLY A 25 -8.92 4.10 12.07
CA GLY A 25 -8.12 3.74 13.24
C GLY A 25 -7.16 2.56 13.02
N LYS A 26 -6.80 2.26 11.77
CA LYS A 26 -5.68 1.38 11.44
C LYS A 26 -4.65 2.14 10.62
N THR A 27 -3.37 1.90 10.89
CA THR A 27 -2.26 2.42 10.10
C THR A 27 -1.83 1.33 9.12
N TYR A 28 -1.63 1.72 7.86
CA TYR A 28 -1.16 0.85 6.80
C TYR A 28 0.17 1.42 6.32
N PHE A 29 1.24 0.63 6.46
CA PHE A 29 2.53 0.90 5.86
C PHE A 29 2.66 0.04 4.60
N ILE A 30 3.00 0.68 3.48
CA ILE A 30 3.06 0.05 2.17
C ILE A 30 4.48 0.20 1.64
N GLU A 31 5.14 -0.92 1.41
CA GLU A 31 6.53 -0.98 0.96
C GLU A 31 6.61 -1.76 -0.35
N GLY A 32 7.44 -1.29 -1.29
CA GLY A 32 7.65 -1.94 -2.58
C GLY A 32 9.09 -2.39 -2.76
N ALA A 33 9.28 -3.56 -3.38
CA ALA A 33 10.60 -3.97 -3.86
C ALA A 33 10.53 -4.60 -5.24
N GLN A 34 11.63 -4.49 -5.98
CA GLN A 34 11.81 -5.17 -7.24
C GLN A 34 13.22 -5.76 -7.32
N ASP A 35 13.31 -7.00 -7.78
CA ASP A 35 14.54 -7.60 -8.30
C ASP A 35 14.39 -7.98 -9.78
N ASP A 36 15.44 -8.55 -10.38
CA ASP A 36 15.49 -8.91 -11.81
C ASP A 36 14.41 -9.93 -12.23
N SER A 37 13.77 -10.60 -11.27
CA SER A 37 12.85 -11.71 -11.51
C SER A 37 11.44 -11.47 -10.99
N GLU A 38 11.27 -10.63 -9.97
CA GLU A 38 10.01 -10.44 -9.26
C GLU A 38 9.81 -9.00 -8.76
N SER A 39 8.56 -8.58 -8.73
CA SER A 39 8.09 -7.39 -8.01
C SER A 39 7.27 -7.82 -6.81
N ARG A 40 7.42 -7.10 -5.69
CA ARG A 40 6.72 -7.37 -4.44
C ARG A 40 6.20 -6.08 -3.82
N LEU A 41 5.09 -6.20 -3.10
CA LEU A 41 4.51 -5.14 -2.29
C LEU A 41 4.03 -5.75 -0.97
N TRP A 42 4.47 -5.17 0.14
CA TRP A 42 4.04 -5.53 1.49
C TRP A 42 3.13 -4.44 2.04
N VAL A 43 2.08 -4.85 2.74
CA VAL A 43 1.19 -3.96 3.48
C VAL A 43 1.16 -4.42 4.93
N ASP A 44 1.80 -3.66 5.79
CA ASP A 44 1.81 -3.86 7.23
C ASP A 44 0.63 -3.11 7.84
N VAL A 45 -0.26 -3.84 8.51
CA VAL A 45 -1.47 -3.28 9.13
C VAL A 45 -1.34 -3.27 10.64
N TYR A 46 -1.30 -2.07 11.21
CA TYR A 46 -1.26 -1.83 12.65
C TYR A 46 -2.61 -1.32 13.14
N ALA A 47 -3.17 -1.92 14.20
CA ALA A 47 -4.32 -1.33 14.88
C ALA A 47 -3.86 -0.14 15.74
N SER A 48 -4.66 0.94 15.78
CA SER A 48 -4.38 2.21 16.50
C SER A 48 -4.01 2.12 17.99
N SER A 49 -4.00 0.93 18.58
CA SER A 49 -3.75 0.71 20.00
C SER A 49 -2.76 -0.40 20.32
N ASP A 50 -2.24 -1.10 19.32
CA ASP A 50 -1.44 -2.31 19.54
C ASP A 50 -0.04 -2.15 18.94
N ASP A 51 0.97 -2.06 19.82
CA ASP A 51 2.41 -2.26 19.54
C ASP A 51 2.73 -3.73 19.17
N ASN A 52 1.71 -4.52 18.82
CA ASN A 52 1.85 -5.90 18.42
C ASN A 52 2.36 -6.01 16.98
N ARG A 53 2.86 -7.22 16.64
CA ARG A 53 3.30 -7.54 15.27
C ARG A 53 2.21 -7.16 14.26
N PRO A 54 2.55 -6.44 13.18
CA PRO A 54 1.57 -6.11 12.15
C PRO A 54 1.05 -7.37 11.47
N ASP A 55 -0.20 -7.30 11.01
CA ASP A 55 -0.67 -8.22 9.97
C ASP A 55 -0.03 -7.80 8.65
N VAL A 56 0.75 -8.70 8.03
CA VAL A 56 1.46 -8.41 6.77
C VAL A 56 0.73 -9.07 5.61
N ILE A 57 0.32 -8.26 4.63
CA ILE A 57 -0.27 -8.71 3.38
C ILE A 57 0.76 -8.55 2.27
N ASN A 58 1.05 -9.63 1.53
CA ASN A 58 2.06 -9.63 0.47
C ASN A 58 1.41 -9.83 -0.91
N PHE A 59 1.77 -8.98 -1.85
CA PHE A 59 1.46 -9.12 -3.26
C PHE A 59 2.77 -9.32 -4.03
N SER A 60 2.88 -10.42 -4.78
CA SER A 60 4.05 -10.67 -5.62
C SER A 60 3.66 -11.05 -7.04
N GLY A 61 4.55 -10.79 -8.00
CA GLY A 61 4.29 -11.03 -9.40
C GLY A 61 5.47 -10.73 -10.30
N LYS A 62 5.36 -11.15 -11.56
CA LYS A 62 6.43 -11.01 -12.57
C LYS A 62 6.65 -9.58 -13.06
N SER A 63 5.78 -8.64 -12.70
CA SER A 63 5.89 -7.24 -13.08
C SER A 63 5.24 -6.32 -12.06
N LYS A 64 5.71 -5.07 -11.99
CA LYS A 64 5.10 -3.99 -11.18
C LYS A 64 3.62 -3.84 -11.49
N GLU A 65 3.21 -3.91 -12.76
CA GLU A 65 1.82 -3.74 -13.15
C GLU A 65 0.92 -4.84 -12.57
N MET A 66 1.38 -6.10 -12.58
CA MET A 66 0.63 -7.22 -12.03
C MET A 66 0.43 -7.07 -10.52
N VAL A 67 1.49 -6.71 -9.80
CA VAL A 67 1.44 -6.49 -8.35
C VAL A 67 0.54 -5.29 -8.02
N ARG A 68 0.71 -4.18 -8.74
CA ARG A 68 -0.13 -2.98 -8.60
C ARG A 68 -1.61 -3.29 -8.78
N ARG A 69 -1.98 -4.02 -9.84
CA ARG A 69 -3.38 -4.43 -10.07
C ARG A 69 -3.88 -5.31 -8.94
N SER A 70 -3.06 -6.23 -8.45
CA SER A 70 -3.43 -7.12 -7.34
C SER A 70 -3.74 -6.31 -6.07
N PHE A 71 -2.89 -5.34 -5.73
CA PHE A 71 -3.11 -4.42 -4.62
C PHE A 71 -4.37 -3.56 -4.80
N LEU A 72 -4.53 -2.91 -5.96
CA LEU A 72 -5.65 -2.00 -6.22
C LEU A 72 -7.02 -2.70 -6.17
N HIS A 73 -7.08 -3.99 -6.46
CA HIS A 73 -8.32 -4.78 -6.39
C HIS A 73 -8.49 -5.55 -5.06
N ALA A 74 -7.50 -5.51 -4.17
CA ALA A 74 -7.56 -6.22 -2.90
C ALA A 74 -8.48 -5.50 -1.90
N GLN A 75 -9.39 -6.23 -1.29
CA GLN A 75 -10.37 -5.70 -0.32
C GLN A 75 -9.81 -5.65 1.12
N ILE A 76 -8.65 -5.01 1.29
CA ILE A 76 -7.89 -5.03 2.55
C ILE A 76 -8.26 -3.88 3.50
N PHE A 77 -9.08 -2.92 3.05
CA PHE A 77 -9.53 -1.77 3.83
C PHE A 77 -10.97 -1.95 4.30
N ASP A 78 -11.19 -2.80 5.31
CA ASP A 78 -12.53 -3.11 5.85
C ASP A 78 -13.52 -3.58 4.76
N GLY A 79 -13.05 -4.51 3.91
CA GLY A 79 -13.80 -5.04 2.78
C GLY A 79 -13.83 -4.13 1.54
N LYS A 80 -13.16 -2.97 1.57
CA LYS A 80 -13.03 -2.05 0.44
C LYS A 80 -11.65 -2.12 -0.19
N THR A 81 -11.57 -1.73 -1.46
CA THR A 81 -10.31 -1.58 -2.20
C THR A 81 -9.63 -0.25 -1.92
N PHE A 82 -8.34 -0.16 -2.24
CA PHE A 82 -7.59 1.10 -2.12
C PHE A 82 -8.28 2.25 -2.87
N GLU A 83 -8.70 2.03 -4.12
CA GLU A 83 -9.39 3.04 -4.94
C GLU A 83 -10.69 3.56 -4.29
N GLN A 84 -11.39 2.70 -3.54
CA GLN A 84 -12.63 3.06 -2.86
C GLN A 84 -12.41 3.88 -1.58
N VAL A 85 -11.20 3.84 -1.00
CA VAL A 85 -10.90 4.51 0.27
C VAL A 85 -9.90 5.64 0.14
N VAL A 86 -9.17 5.76 -0.96
CA VAL A 86 -8.05 6.72 -1.14
C VAL A 86 -8.42 8.19 -0.87
N SER A 87 -9.69 8.56 -1.00
CA SER A 87 -10.19 9.91 -0.68
C SER A 87 -10.55 10.10 0.79
N ASP A 88 -10.69 9.00 1.54
CA ASP A 88 -11.08 8.95 2.95
C ASP A 88 -9.89 8.66 3.89
N VAL A 89 -8.70 8.38 3.35
CA VAL A 89 -7.50 8.10 4.16
C VAL A 89 -6.84 9.39 4.61
N GLU A 90 -6.21 9.33 5.78
CA GLU A 90 -5.28 10.35 6.25
C GLU A 90 -3.86 9.91 5.84
N TRP A 91 -3.19 10.73 5.04
CA TRP A 91 -1.81 10.47 4.61
C TRP A 91 -0.83 10.89 5.70
N ASP A 92 0.16 10.05 5.96
CA ASP A 92 1.24 10.37 6.87
C ASP A 92 2.45 10.89 6.07
N ASP A 93 2.52 12.22 5.95
CA ASP A 93 3.51 12.91 5.10
C ASP A 93 4.94 12.85 5.68
N GLU A 94 5.16 12.29 6.87
CA GLU A 94 6.49 12.15 7.49
C GLU A 94 7.38 11.09 6.79
N PHE A 95 6.83 10.34 5.82
CA PHE A 95 7.54 9.30 5.07
C PHE A 95 7.81 9.65 3.58
N TYR A 96 7.55 10.90 3.15
CA TYR A 96 7.78 11.39 1.78
C TYR A 96 9.09 12.15 1.57
#